data_AF-A0A2S3HGG3-F1
#
_entry.id   AF-A0A2S3HGG3-F1
#
_cell.length_a   1.000
_cell.length_b   1.000
_cell.length_c   1.000
_cell.angle_alpha   90.00
_cell.angle_beta   90.00
_cell.angle_gamma   90.00
#
_symmetry.space_group_name_H-M   'P 1'
#
loop_
_entity.id
_entity.type
_entity.pdbx_description
1 polymer ?
#
loop_
_entity_poly.entity_id
_entity_poly.type
_entity_poly.pdbx_seq_one_letter_code
_entity_poly.pdbx_strand_id
1 'polypeptide(L)'
;MAAAMVLPPLLLLLTISQFLPPASCSPPSNYYCDWCPRQSTASLPPPAAADLGGTLGGEGACGYGTAIAAELFGGYAVAAAGAEFFRDGAGCGACYQLRCRDRRVCGDGGVKVVVTDVANRTGFLLAGEAFAAMAKDGMADQIAGSDNVVPVDFRRIPCEYKRNLVVRVEEGSRNPGQLAVRFLYQGGQTDIAAVEIAQANRTQLASSWQPMARLRRVWRATRAPAGPLRLRLVVTAGFGGKWLQAQEAVLPADWRPGQAYDTGLRVTDVALRTCSSSCRTHAGDEELR
;
A
#
# COMPACT_ATOMS: atom_id res chain seq x y z
N MET A 1 -84.93 24.73 8.41
CA MET A 1 -84.64 24.07 7.12
C MET A 1 -83.79 25.02 6.30
N ALA A 2 -82.48 24.81 6.26
CA ALA A 2 -81.56 25.51 5.36
C ALA A 2 -80.47 24.51 4.98
N ALA A 3 -80.33 24.25 3.68
CA ALA A 3 -79.51 23.18 3.12
C ALA A 3 -78.02 23.53 3.25
N ALA A 4 -77.25 22.63 3.86
CA ALA A 4 -75.79 22.68 3.86
C ALA A 4 -75.27 22.20 2.51
N MET A 5 -74.61 23.08 1.76
CA MET A 5 -73.81 22.73 0.57
C MET A 5 -72.61 21.88 1.02
N VAL A 6 -72.57 20.63 0.57
CA VAL A 6 -71.42 19.72 0.72
C VAL A 6 -70.47 19.97 -0.45
N LEU A 7 -69.30 20.54 -0.16
CA LEU A 7 -68.13 20.51 -1.06
C LEU A 7 -67.30 19.26 -0.71
N PRO A 8 -66.85 18.45 -1.70
CA PRO A 8 -66.02 17.29 -1.43
C PRO A 8 -64.58 17.73 -1.08
N PRO A 9 -63.87 17.03 -0.18
CA PRO A 9 -62.48 17.33 0.08
C PRO A 9 -61.63 16.86 -1.11
N LEU A 10 -60.83 17.77 -1.65
CA LEU A 10 -59.79 17.48 -2.64
C LEU A 10 -58.80 16.47 -2.03
N LEU A 11 -58.80 15.23 -2.51
CA LEU A 11 -57.73 14.26 -2.20
C LEU A 11 -56.46 14.70 -2.92
N LEU A 12 -55.53 15.34 -2.20
CA LEU A 12 -54.16 15.54 -2.67
C LEU A 12 -53.42 14.20 -2.63
N LEU A 13 -53.32 13.52 -3.77
CA LEU A 13 -52.45 12.37 -3.96
C LEU A 13 -50.99 12.85 -3.99
N LEU A 14 -50.34 12.84 -2.83
CA LEU A 14 -48.89 12.95 -2.71
C LEU A 14 -48.24 11.71 -3.33
N THR A 15 -47.78 11.82 -4.58
CA THR A 15 -46.92 10.81 -5.20
C THR A 15 -45.58 10.82 -4.48
N ILE A 16 -45.40 9.88 -3.54
CA ILE A 16 -44.10 9.57 -2.97
C ILE A 16 -43.27 8.95 -4.11
N SER A 17 -42.50 9.79 -4.81
CA SER A 17 -41.46 9.33 -5.70
C SER A 17 -40.45 8.57 -4.86
N GLN A 18 -40.54 7.24 -4.90
CA GLN A 18 -39.61 6.37 -4.23
C GLN A 18 -38.25 6.56 -4.91
N PHE A 19 -37.42 7.41 -4.32
CA PHE A 19 -36.00 7.45 -4.63
C PHE A 19 -35.44 6.10 -4.19
N LEU A 20 -35.39 5.14 -5.12
CA LEU A 20 -34.48 4.02 -4.96
C LEU A 20 -33.09 4.63 -4.81
N PRO A 21 -32.36 4.35 -3.71
CA PRO A 21 -30.97 4.75 -3.63
C PRO A 21 -30.25 4.19 -4.86
N PRO A 22 -29.34 4.94 -5.50
CA PRO A 22 -28.54 4.39 -6.57
C PRO A 22 -27.91 3.12 -6.04
N ALA A 23 -28.15 2.00 -6.74
CA ALA A 23 -27.60 0.70 -6.40
C ALA A 23 -26.14 0.91 -6.01
N SER A 24 -25.83 0.65 -4.75
CA SER A 24 -24.45 0.66 -4.27
C SER A 24 -23.74 -0.42 -5.07
N CYS A 25 -23.02 -0.01 -6.11
CA CYS A 25 -22.06 -0.86 -6.79
C CYS A 25 -20.98 -1.20 -5.76
N SER A 26 -21.22 -2.22 -4.95
CA SER A 26 -20.15 -2.95 -4.30
C SER A 26 -19.31 -3.51 -5.44
N PRO A 27 -18.05 -3.06 -5.63
CA PRO A 27 -17.22 -3.64 -6.67
C PRO A 27 -17.08 -5.14 -6.35
N PRO A 28 -17.29 -6.04 -7.32
CA PRO A 28 -17.04 -7.45 -7.11
C PRO A 28 -15.58 -7.62 -6.68
N SER A 29 -15.35 -8.47 -5.68
CA SER A 29 -14.05 -8.78 -5.07
C SER A 29 -13.04 -9.46 -6.01
N ASN A 30 -13.26 -9.39 -7.32
CA ASN A 30 -12.43 -10.06 -8.32
C ASN A 30 -11.54 -9.03 -9.01
N TYR A 31 -10.32 -8.90 -8.48
CA TYR A 31 -9.17 -8.24 -9.08
C TYR A 31 -8.74 -8.98 -10.36
N TYR A 32 -9.58 -8.95 -11.39
CA TYR A 32 -9.26 -9.41 -12.74
C TYR A 32 -9.04 -8.19 -13.63
N CYS A 33 -8.04 -7.38 -13.30
CA CYS A 33 -7.34 -6.69 -14.37
C CYS A 33 -6.46 -7.73 -15.03
N ASP A 34 -6.68 -7.98 -16.32
CA ASP A 34 -5.78 -8.79 -17.12
C ASP A 34 -4.34 -8.36 -16.84
N TRP A 35 -3.48 -9.36 -16.69
CA TRP A 35 -2.05 -9.22 -16.48
C TRP A 35 -1.49 -8.36 -17.63
N CYS A 36 -1.29 -7.05 -17.40
CA CYS A 36 -0.46 -6.19 -18.23
C CYS A 36 0.92 -6.11 -17.59
N PRO A 37 1.76 -7.15 -17.78
CA PRO A 37 3.03 -7.20 -17.12
C PRO A 37 3.94 -6.13 -17.68
N ARG A 38 4.56 -5.41 -16.75
CA ARG A 38 5.79 -4.70 -17.06
C ARG A 38 6.95 -5.66 -16.83
N GLN A 39 8.04 -5.43 -17.54
CA GLN A 39 9.23 -6.26 -17.42
C GLN A 39 10.17 -5.64 -16.38
N SER A 40 10.79 -6.52 -15.59
CA SER A 40 11.88 -6.20 -14.68
C SER A 40 12.73 -7.45 -14.50
N THR A 41 13.58 -7.45 -13.48
CA THR A 41 14.42 -8.58 -13.10
C THR A 41 14.14 -8.97 -11.65
N ALA A 42 14.26 -10.26 -11.37
CA ALA A 42 14.41 -10.77 -10.01
C ALA A 42 15.77 -11.43 -9.90
N SER A 43 16.41 -11.36 -8.74
CA SER A 43 17.73 -11.93 -8.53
C SER A 43 17.92 -12.48 -7.13
N LEU A 44 18.83 -13.44 -7.00
CA LEU A 44 19.31 -13.90 -5.70
C LEU A 44 20.42 -12.98 -5.19
N PRO A 45 20.57 -12.81 -3.87
CA PRO A 45 21.75 -12.21 -3.28
C PRO A 45 22.99 -13.05 -3.62
N PRO A 46 24.18 -12.43 -3.74
CA PRO A 46 25.43 -13.17 -3.90
C PRO A 46 25.64 -14.12 -2.70
N PRO A 47 26.36 -15.25 -2.86
CA PRO A 47 26.52 -16.25 -1.81
C PRO A 47 26.98 -15.70 -0.45
N ALA A 48 27.92 -14.76 -0.45
CA ALA A 48 28.38 -14.09 0.78
C ALA A 48 27.30 -13.27 1.52
N ALA A 49 26.23 -12.87 0.82
CA ALA A 49 25.07 -12.20 1.37
C ALA A 49 23.87 -13.15 1.62
N ALA A 50 23.96 -14.42 1.18
CA ALA A 50 22.98 -15.47 1.43
C ALA A 50 23.20 -16.15 2.79
N ASP A 51 24.47 -16.31 3.23
CA ASP A 51 24.84 -16.84 4.55
C ASP A 51 24.55 -15.84 5.70
N LEU A 52 24.38 -14.56 5.35
CA LEU A 52 23.80 -13.56 6.23
C LEU A 52 22.29 -13.61 6.02
N GLY A 53 21.56 -14.44 6.78
CA GLY A 53 20.09 -14.52 6.81
C GLY A 53 19.38 -13.22 7.24
N GLY A 54 19.89 -12.05 6.85
CA GLY A 54 19.59 -10.73 7.39
C GLY A 54 19.64 -9.57 6.38
N THR A 55 19.94 -9.75 5.09
CA THR A 55 19.78 -8.64 4.12
C THR A 55 18.31 -8.41 3.73
N LEU A 56 17.49 -9.45 3.76
CA LEU A 56 16.03 -9.35 3.58
C LEU A 56 15.25 -9.62 4.87
N GLY A 57 15.95 -9.95 5.96
CA GLY A 57 15.37 -10.27 7.26
C GLY A 57 15.66 -9.25 8.38
N GLY A 58 16.61 -8.33 8.21
CA GLY A 58 17.00 -7.33 9.21
C GLY A 58 16.03 -6.14 9.34
N GLU A 59 16.48 -5.02 9.91
CA GLU A 59 15.64 -3.81 9.91
C GLU A 59 15.35 -3.31 8.50
N GLY A 60 16.30 -3.52 7.57
CA GLY A 60 16.26 -3.05 6.19
C GLY A 60 16.21 -1.53 6.08
N ALA A 61 16.36 -0.99 4.88
CA ALA A 61 16.21 0.44 4.63
C ALA A 61 14.80 0.96 4.96
N CYS A 62 13.78 0.08 5.07
CA CYS A 62 12.43 0.43 5.50
C CYS A 62 12.22 0.43 7.03
N GLY A 63 13.15 -0.13 7.80
CA GLY A 63 13.08 -0.10 9.27
C GLY A 63 11.96 -0.95 9.87
N TYR A 64 11.54 -2.05 9.24
CA TYR A 64 10.44 -2.88 9.76
C TYR A 64 10.88 -3.85 10.85
N GLY A 65 12.16 -4.26 10.84
CA GLY A 65 12.72 -5.18 11.84
C GLY A 65 12.28 -6.63 11.62
N THR A 66 13.05 -7.56 12.21
CA THR A 66 12.79 -9.01 12.19
C THR A 66 11.49 -9.39 12.90
N ALA A 67 11.17 -8.71 14.01
CA ALA A 67 10.10 -9.09 14.94
C ALA A 67 8.68 -8.91 14.39
N ILE A 68 8.51 -8.10 13.34
CA ILE A 68 7.19 -7.79 12.79
C ILE A 68 6.99 -8.46 11.42
N ALA A 69 7.99 -9.17 10.90
CA ALA A 69 8.01 -9.72 9.54
C ALA A 69 6.85 -10.70 9.26
N ALA A 70 6.64 -11.69 10.12
CA ALA A 70 5.64 -12.74 9.88
C ALA A 70 4.20 -12.18 9.80
N GLU A 71 3.88 -11.15 10.60
CA GLU A 71 2.54 -10.53 10.63
C GLU A 71 2.40 -9.33 9.68
N LEU A 72 3.47 -8.54 9.48
CA LEU A 72 3.49 -7.42 8.52
C LEU A 72 3.33 -7.89 7.11
N PHE A 73 3.80 -9.09 6.79
CA PHE A 73 3.87 -9.50 5.41
C PHE A 73 2.75 -10.43 5.04
N GLY A 74 1.74 -10.74 5.85
CA GLY A 74 0.47 -11.33 5.39
C GLY A 74 0.53 -12.47 4.34
N GLY A 75 1.59 -13.29 4.33
CA GLY A 75 1.85 -14.32 3.29
C GLY A 75 2.64 -13.86 2.04
N TYR A 76 3.03 -12.60 1.96
CA TYR A 76 4.02 -12.01 1.05
C TYR A 76 5.44 -12.38 1.49
N ALA A 77 6.31 -12.68 0.51
CA ALA A 77 7.74 -12.74 0.72
C ALA A 77 8.36 -11.33 0.80
N VAL A 78 9.57 -11.23 1.36
CA VAL A 78 10.32 -9.98 1.44
C VAL A 78 11.16 -9.73 0.20
N ALA A 79 11.28 -8.47 -0.21
CA ALA A 79 12.14 -8.05 -1.31
C ALA A 79 12.89 -6.76 -1.00
N ALA A 80 14.16 -6.70 -1.45
CA ALA A 80 14.85 -5.43 -1.62
C ALA A 80 14.59 -4.94 -3.05
N ALA A 81 14.36 -3.65 -3.20
CA ALA A 81 13.91 -3.04 -4.43
C ALA A 81 14.95 -2.08 -4.99
N GLY A 82 15.16 -2.11 -6.31
CA GLY A 82 15.87 -1.05 -7.02
C GLY A 82 15.22 0.32 -6.82
N ALA A 83 15.96 1.38 -7.15
CA ALA A 83 15.54 2.76 -6.93
C ALA A 83 14.17 3.10 -7.56
N GLU A 84 13.83 2.48 -8.69
CA GLU A 84 12.57 2.63 -9.40
C GLU A 84 11.34 2.16 -8.61
N PHE A 85 11.52 1.19 -7.70
CA PHE A 85 10.45 0.68 -6.85
C PHE A 85 10.56 1.23 -5.42
N PHE A 86 11.79 1.35 -4.90
CA PHE A 86 12.05 1.87 -3.56
C PHE A 86 11.68 3.36 -3.43
N ARG A 87 11.90 4.15 -4.49
CA ARG A 87 11.49 5.57 -4.60
C ARG A 87 11.88 6.40 -3.37
N ASP A 88 13.15 6.30 -2.97
CA ASP A 88 13.69 6.93 -1.77
C ASP A 88 12.85 6.64 -0.51
N GLY A 89 12.40 5.40 -0.33
CA GLY A 89 11.60 4.98 0.83
C GLY A 89 10.09 5.21 0.70
N ALA A 90 9.61 5.95 -0.32
CA ALA A 90 8.19 6.04 -0.61
C ALA A 90 7.59 4.71 -1.11
N GLY A 91 8.43 3.77 -1.56
CA GLY A 91 8.06 2.40 -1.92
C GLY A 91 8.06 1.41 -0.76
N CYS A 92 8.47 1.81 0.44
CA CYS A 92 8.46 0.91 1.59
C CYS A 92 7.06 0.38 1.88
N GLY A 93 6.94 -0.94 2.04
CA GLY A 93 5.67 -1.60 2.28
C GLY A 93 4.80 -1.79 1.03
N ALA A 94 5.26 -1.41 -0.17
CA ALA A 94 4.53 -1.65 -1.40
C ALA A 94 4.58 -3.15 -1.80
N CYS A 95 3.43 -3.69 -2.21
CA CYS A 95 3.31 -5.09 -2.61
C CYS A 95 3.33 -5.27 -4.14
N TYR A 96 4.02 -6.31 -4.58
CA TYR A 96 4.13 -6.69 -5.99
C TYR A 96 3.88 -8.18 -6.16
N GLN A 97 3.47 -8.57 -7.37
CA GLN A 97 3.49 -9.95 -7.81
C GLN A 97 4.50 -10.07 -8.94
N LEU A 98 5.41 -11.02 -8.82
CA LEU A 98 6.49 -11.29 -9.76
C LEU A 98 6.27 -12.66 -10.38
N ARG A 99 6.39 -12.78 -11.69
CA ARG A 99 6.30 -14.05 -12.43
C ARG A 99 7.47 -14.14 -13.40
N CYS A 100 8.26 -15.20 -13.32
CA CYS A 100 9.29 -15.42 -14.32
C CYS A 100 8.67 -15.78 -15.68
N ARG A 101 9.45 -15.63 -16.76
CA ARG A 101 8.90 -15.63 -18.13
C ARG A 101 9.00 -16.97 -18.87
N ASP A 102 9.91 -17.86 -18.49
CA ASP A 102 10.07 -19.16 -19.14
C ASP A 102 8.97 -20.12 -18.70
N ARG A 103 7.91 -20.25 -19.50
CA ARG A 103 6.75 -21.12 -19.20
C ARG A 103 7.08 -22.60 -18.99
N ARG A 104 8.27 -23.07 -19.37
CA ARG A 104 8.70 -24.44 -19.11
C ARG A 104 8.97 -24.64 -17.62
N VAL A 105 9.60 -23.65 -17.00
CA VAL A 105 10.09 -23.65 -15.60
C VAL A 105 9.16 -22.87 -14.66
N CYS A 106 8.57 -21.77 -15.14
CA CYS A 106 7.83 -20.80 -14.35
C CYS A 106 6.41 -21.27 -14.00
N GLY A 107 6.03 -21.09 -12.75
CA GLY A 107 4.65 -21.26 -12.30
C GLY A 107 3.78 -20.07 -12.70
N ASP A 108 2.50 -20.31 -13.01
CA ASP A 108 1.58 -19.25 -13.46
C ASP A 108 1.24 -18.25 -12.35
N GLY A 109 1.28 -18.68 -11.08
CA GLY A 109 0.98 -17.86 -9.91
C GLY A 109 2.08 -16.88 -9.52
N GLY A 110 3.34 -17.17 -9.85
CA GLY A 110 4.49 -16.39 -9.41
C GLY A 110 4.58 -16.23 -7.88
N VAL A 111 5.34 -15.24 -7.43
CA VAL A 111 5.52 -14.92 -6.00
C VAL A 111 4.97 -13.52 -5.69
N LYS A 112 4.31 -13.38 -4.53
CA LYS A 112 3.90 -12.09 -4.00
C LYS A 112 4.98 -11.59 -3.05
N VAL A 113 5.41 -10.34 -3.21
CA VAL A 113 6.47 -9.74 -2.41
C VAL A 113 6.06 -8.39 -1.84
N VAL A 114 6.69 -8.00 -0.74
CA VAL A 114 6.60 -6.67 -0.13
C VAL A 114 7.99 -6.06 -0.02
N VAL A 115 8.10 -4.78 -0.39
CA VAL A 115 9.37 -4.04 -0.37
C VAL A 115 9.74 -3.66 1.05
N THR A 116 10.85 -4.20 1.53
CA THR A 116 11.37 -3.98 2.90
C THR A 116 12.77 -3.37 2.92
N ASP A 117 13.47 -3.37 1.79
CA ASP A 117 14.82 -2.83 1.69
C ASP A 117 15.09 -2.25 0.29
N VAL A 118 16.26 -1.62 0.13
CA VAL A 118 16.79 -1.10 -1.13
C VAL A 118 17.86 -2.04 -1.68
N ALA A 119 17.78 -2.33 -2.98
CA ALA A 119 18.80 -3.06 -3.70
C ALA A 119 19.66 -2.06 -4.48
N ASN A 120 20.99 -2.23 -4.44
CA ASN A 120 21.92 -1.44 -5.26
C ASN A 120 21.99 -1.97 -6.71
N ARG A 121 20.83 -2.25 -7.30
CA ARG A 121 20.65 -2.76 -8.67
C ARG A 121 19.20 -2.53 -9.12
N THR A 122 18.93 -2.73 -10.40
CA THR A 122 17.56 -2.72 -10.93
C THR A 122 16.80 -3.98 -10.55
N GLY A 123 15.48 -3.87 -10.46
CA GLY A 123 14.58 -4.97 -10.18
C GLY A 123 14.47 -5.32 -8.70
N PHE A 124 14.21 -6.59 -8.44
CA PHE A 124 13.95 -7.14 -7.12
C PHE A 124 15.07 -8.10 -6.70
N LEU A 125 15.54 -7.96 -5.47
CA LEU A 125 16.41 -8.93 -4.81
C LEU A 125 15.55 -9.76 -3.85
N LEU A 126 15.56 -11.07 -4.03
CA LEU A 126 14.70 -12.01 -3.32
C LEU A 126 15.54 -13.04 -2.56
N ALA A 127 15.03 -13.49 -1.40
CA ALA A 127 15.58 -14.64 -0.71
C ALA A 127 15.36 -15.93 -1.54
N GLY A 128 16.19 -16.95 -1.31
CA GLY A 128 16.16 -18.21 -2.05
C GLY A 128 14.76 -18.83 -2.16
N GLU A 129 14.04 -18.90 -1.04
CA GLU A 129 12.67 -19.45 -1.00
C GLU A 129 11.69 -18.65 -1.87
N ALA A 130 11.73 -17.32 -1.80
CA ALA A 130 10.87 -16.45 -2.59
C ALA A 130 11.22 -16.49 -4.09
N PHE A 131 12.51 -16.64 -4.40
CA PHE A 131 12.99 -16.78 -5.77
C PHE A 131 12.57 -18.12 -6.37
N ALA A 132 12.75 -19.21 -5.62
CA ALA A 132 12.33 -20.57 -5.99
C ALA A 132 10.81 -20.68 -6.16
N ALA A 133 10.02 -19.98 -5.34
CA ALA A 133 8.55 -19.97 -5.41
C ALA A 133 7.97 -19.42 -6.73
N MET A 134 8.79 -18.80 -7.59
CA MET A 134 8.37 -18.43 -8.95
C MET A 134 8.37 -19.61 -9.93
N ALA A 135 9.08 -20.69 -9.62
CA ALA A 135 9.16 -21.89 -10.46
C ALA A 135 7.99 -22.85 -10.19
N LYS A 136 7.80 -23.81 -11.08
CA LYS A 136 6.97 -24.99 -10.84
C LYS A 136 7.63 -25.90 -9.81
N ASP A 137 6.83 -26.73 -9.17
CA ASP A 137 7.31 -27.74 -8.24
C ASP A 137 8.43 -28.59 -8.87
N GLY A 138 9.57 -28.67 -8.18
CA GLY A 138 10.76 -29.40 -8.63
C GLY A 138 11.61 -28.69 -9.71
N MET A 139 11.26 -27.47 -10.13
CA MET A 139 11.96 -26.73 -11.18
C MET A 139 12.74 -25.51 -10.66
N ALA A 140 12.83 -25.32 -9.35
CA ALA A 140 13.48 -24.16 -8.73
C ALA A 140 14.95 -23.98 -9.18
N ASP A 141 15.71 -25.06 -9.32
CA ASP A 141 17.12 -24.99 -9.74
C ASP A 141 17.30 -24.57 -11.20
N GLN A 142 16.21 -24.56 -11.99
CA GLN A 142 16.22 -24.22 -13.42
C GLN A 142 15.79 -22.77 -13.69
N ILE A 143 15.34 -22.03 -12.67
CA ILE A 143 14.86 -20.65 -12.84
C ILE A 143 16.01 -19.63 -12.82
N ALA A 144 17.10 -19.93 -12.11
CA ALA A 144 18.27 -19.08 -12.05
C ALA A 144 19.11 -19.29 -13.33
N GLY A 145 19.35 -18.21 -14.07
CA GLY A 145 20.43 -18.20 -15.06
C GLY A 145 21.81 -18.25 -14.38
N SER A 146 22.88 -18.34 -15.19
CA SER A 146 24.28 -18.34 -14.71
C SER A 146 24.62 -17.18 -13.78
N ASP A 147 23.92 -16.05 -13.93
CA ASP A 147 24.20 -14.80 -13.21
C ASP A 147 23.28 -14.60 -12.00
N ASN A 148 22.49 -15.61 -11.63
CA ASN A 148 21.48 -15.53 -10.56
C ASN A 148 20.42 -14.43 -10.77
N VAL A 149 20.13 -14.10 -12.03
CA VAL A 149 19.11 -13.13 -12.45
C VAL A 149 18.12 -13.82 -13.37
N VAL A 150 16.83 -13.53 -13.20
CA VAL A 150 15.75 -14.00 -14.08
C VAL A 150 14.89 -12.81 -14.54
N PRO A 151 14.55 -12.72 -15.84
CA PRO A 151 13.55 -11.78 -16.33
C PRO A 151 12.18 -12.10 -15.73
N VAL A 152 11.51 -11.09 -15.18
CA VAL A 152 10.18 -11.23 -14.60
C VAL A 152 9.19 -10.26 -15.23
N ASP A 153 7.98 -10.76 -15.40
CA ASP A 153 6.79 -9.96 -15.46
C ASP A 153 6.43 -9.52 -14.04
N PHE A 154 6.12 -8.23 -13.83
CA PHE A 154 5.68 -7.74 -12.54
C PHE A 154 4.42 -6.87 -12.63
N ARG A 155 3.65 -6.87 -11.54
CA ARG A 155 2.59 -5.90 -11.28
C ARG A 155 2.57 -5.46 -9.82
N ARG A 156 2.15 -4.22 -9.58
CA ARG A 156 1.86 -3.75 -8.23
C ARG A 156 0.48 -4.28 -7.83
N ILE A 157 0.39 -4.93 -6.68
CA ILE A 157 -0.86 -5.51 -6.16
C ILE A 157 -1.26 -4.82 -4.85
N PRO A 158 -2.54 -4.90 -4.45
CA PRO A 158 -2.94 -4.49 -3.12
C PRO A 158 -2.20 -5.27 -2.03
N CYS A 159 -1.76 -4.57 -0.98
CA CYS A 159 -1.34 -5.19 0.26
C CYS A 159 -2.56 -5.51 1.13
N GLU A 160 -2.73 -6.77 1.53
CA GLU A 160 -3.88 -7.22 2.31
C GLU A 160 -3.49 -7.42 3.78
N TYR A 161 -3.94 -6.49 4.63
CA TYR A 161 -3.73 -6.57 6.08
C TYR A 161 -5.04 -6.71 6.85
N LYS A 162 -5.05 -7.60 7.84
CA LYS A 162 -6.20 -7.84 8.75
C LYS A 162 -6.30 -6.83 9.89
N ARG A 163 -5.59 -5.71 9.79
CA ARG A 163 -5.52 -4.66 10.81
C ARG A 163 -5.54 -3.26 10.19
N ASN A 164 -5.64 -2.25 11.04
CA ASN A 164 -5.58 -0.85 10.63
C ASN A 164 -4.14 -0.44 10.33
N LEU A 165 -4.02 0.70 9.66
CA LEU A 165 -2.78 1.44 9.53
C LEU A 165 -2.26 1.80 10.93
N VAL A 166 -0.98 1.59 11.17
CA VAL A 166 -0.31 1.88 12.44
C VAL A 166 0.75 2.95 12.21
N VAL A 167 0.87 3.85 13.18
CA VAL A 167 1.97 4.81 13.23
C VAL A 167 2.98 4.36 14.29
N ARG A 168 4.26 4.23 13.92
CA ARG A 168 5.35 3.96 14.87
C ARG A 168 6.19 5.20 15.03
N VAL A 169 6.45 5.58 16.28
CA VAL A 169 7.30 6.71 16.64
C VAL A 169 8.76 6.27 16.56
N GLU A 170 9.58 7.02 15.82
CA GLU A 170 11.01 6.75 15.67
C GLU A 170 11.77 7.02 16.97
N GLU A 171 12.84 6.24 17.23
CA GLU A 171 13.70 6.34 18.42
C GLU A 171 14.29 7.75 18.63
N GLY A 172 14.57 8.47 17.53
CA GLY A 172 15.11 9.83 17.57
C GLY A 172 14.10 10.93 17.94
N SER A 173 12.85 10.59 18.23
CA SER A 173 11.80 11.55 18.59
C SER A 173 11.97 12.07 20.03
N ARG A 174 11.48 13.29 20.29
CA ARG A 174 11.42 13.91 21.63
C ARG A 174 10.05 14.54 21.85
N ASN A 175 9.37 14.11 22.90
CA ASN A 175 8.05 14.61 23.29
C ASN A 175 8.17 15.78 24.28
N PRO A 176 7.53 16.95 24.02
CA PRO A 176 6.91 17.37 22.77
C PRO A 176 7.94 17.98 21.79
N GLY A 177 7.48 18.34 20.59
CA GLY A 177 8.26 19.12 19.63
C GLY A 177 8.85 18.32 18.48
N GLN A 178 9.73 17.34 18.75
CA GLN A 178 10.38 16.58 17.68
C GLN A 178 9.71 15.23 17.48
N LEU A 179 8.80 15.16 16.51
CA LEU A 179 8.09 13.94 16.18
C LEU A 179 8.58 13.40 14.84
N ALA A 180 9.04 12.16 14.83
CA ALA A 180 9.35 11.43 13.61
C ALA A 180 8.57 10.10 13.64
N VAL A 181 7.86 9.79 12.57
CA VAL A 181 7.01 8.60 12.49
C VAL A 181 7.16 7.87 11.17
N ARG A 182 6.96 6.55 11.21
CA ARG A 182 6.77 5.69 10.05
C ARG A 182 5.42 4.98 10.10
N PHE A 183 4.91 4.58 8.94
CA PHE A 183 3.66 3.84 8.85
C PHE A 183 3.92 2.34 8.65
N LEU A 184 3.12 1.54 9.33
CA LEU A 184 3.08 0.08 9.23
C LEU A 184 1.68 -0.34 8.77
N TYR A 185 1.60 -1.51 8.12
CA TYR A 185 0.34 -2.09 7.62
C TYR A 185 -0.43 -1.17 6.67
N GLN A 186 0.28 -0.48 5.79
CA GLN A 186 -0.35 0.32 4.74
C GLN A 186 -1.00 -0.60 3.69
N GLY A 187 -2.32 -0.77 3.79
CA GLY A 187 -3.07 -1.65 2.90
C GLY A 187 -3.39 -1.04 1.53
N GLY A 188 -3.99 -1.88 0.68
CA GLY A 188 -4.39 -1.49 -0.67
C GLY A 188 -3.21 -1.33 -1.63
N GLN A 189 -3.48 -0.80 -2.81
CA GLN A 189 -2.46 -0.48 -3.83
C GLN A 189 -2.13 1.01 -3.74
N THR A 190 -1.61 1.45 -2.60
CA THR A 190 -1.62 2.86 -2.20
C THR A 190 -0.23 3.45 -1.94
N ASP A 191 -0.09 4.77 -2.07
CA ASP A 191 1.02 5.54 -1.51
C ASP A 191 0.49 6.59 -0.51
N ILE A 192 1.27 6.94 0.52
CA ILE A 192 0.98 8.09 1.38
C ILE A 192 1.70 9.31 0.81
N ALA A 193 0.93 10.30 0.37
CA ALA A 193 1.42 11.49 -0.33
C ALA A 193 1.62 12.70 0.59
N ALA A 194 0.85 12.80 1.68
CA ALA A 194 0.96 13.86 2.67
C ALA A 194 0.49 13.37 4.03
N VAL A 195 1.02 13.96 5.10
CA VAL A 195 0.66 13.65 6.49
C VAL A 195 0.61 14.95 7.26
N GLU A 196 -0.42 15.11 8.08
CA GLU A 196 -0.59 16.26 8.95
C GLU A 196 -1.02 15.82 10.35
N ILE A 197 -0.60 16.60 11.33
CA ILE A 197 -0.89 16.40 12.74
C ILE A 197 -1.53 17.66 13.33
N ALA A 198 -2.41 17.47 14.30
CA ALA A 198 -3.02 18.55 15.08
C ALA A 198 -3.22 18.10 16.52
N GLN A 199 -3.29 19.05 17.45
CA GLN A 199 -3.76 18.75 18.80
C GLN A 199 -5.21 18.26 18.73
N ALA A 200 -5.53 17.15 19.39
CA ALA A 200 -6.80 16.43 19.20
C ALA A 200 -8.05 17.29 19.46
N ASN A 201 -7.96 18.27 20.36
CA ASN A 201 -9.04 19.20 20.70
C ASN A 201 -9.16 20.42 19.77
N ARG A 202 -8.28 20.59 18.78
CA ARG A 202 -8.27 21.75 17.85
C ARG A 202 -8.57 21.40 16.40
N THR A 203 -8.84 20.14 16.08
CA THR A 203 -8.93 19.65 14.69
C THR A 203 -10.10 20.19 13.87
N GLN A 204 -11.03 20.93 14.50
CA GLN A 204 -12.15 21.61 13.84
C GLN A 204 -11.68 22.77 12.94
N LEU A 205 -10.52 23.36 13.26
CA LEU A 205 -9.94 24.47 12.51
C LEU A 205 -8.92 23.92 11.51
N ALA A 206 -9.10 24.20 10.21
CA ALA A 206 -8.16 23.77 9.18
C ALA A 206 -6.73 24.27 9.45
N SER A 207 -6.58 25.48 10.01
CA SER A 207 -5.30 26.09 10.39
C SER A 207 -4.57 25.40 11.56
N SER A 208 -5.25 24.49 12.28
CA SER A 208 -4.63 23.71 13.36
C SER A 208 -3.77 22.54 12.86
N TRP A 209 -3.96 22.16 11.60
CA TRP A 209 -3.24 21.04 10.99
C TRP A 209 -1.87 21.49 10.50
N GLN A 210 -0.85 20.87 11.06
CA GLN A 210 0.54 21.09 10.70
C GLN A 210 1.02 19.98 9.75
N PRO A 211 1.57 20.32 8.57
CA PRO A 211 2.15 19.33 7.68
C PRO A 211 3.45 18.75 8.25
N MET A 212 3.66 17.47 7.98
CA MET A 212 4.91 16.77 8.26
C MET A 212 5.76 16.71 6.99
N ALA A 213 7.08 16.88 7.15
CA ALA A 213 8.03 16.73 6.05
C ALA A 213 8.41 15.26 5.86
N ARG A 214 8.37 14.77 4.62
CA ARG A 214 8.86 13.42 4.29
C ARG A 214 10.37 13.42 4.16
N LEU A 215 11.04 12.59 4.96
CA LEU A 215 12.45 12.27 4.85
C LEU A 215 12.57 10.76 4.63
N ARG A 216 12.74 10.39 3.36
CA ARG A 216 12.70 9.01 2.90
C ARG A 216 11.38 8.30 3.28
N ARG A 217 11.45 7.30 4.16
CA ARG A 217 10.30 6.55 4.72
C ARG A 217 9.63 7.20 5.93
N VAL A 218 10.27 8.22 6.52
CA VAL A 218 9.85 8.84 7.80
C VAL A 218 9.17 10.18 7.55
N TRP A 219 8.11 10.46 8.29
CA TRP A 219 7.45 11.76 8.34
C TRP A 219 7.87 12.50 9.60
N ARG A 220 8.33 13.75 9.46
CA ARG A 220 8.90 14.56 10.56
C ARG A 220 8.14 15.86 10.79
N ALA A 221 7.90 16.19 12.05
CA ALA A 221 7.49 17.50 12.52
C ALA A 221 8.47 17.98 13.59
N THR A 222 9.02 19.19 13.42
CA THR A 222 10.00 19.80 14.35
C THR A 222 9.36 20.66 15.44
N ARG A 223 8.05 20.90 15.33
CA ARG A 223 7.25 21.71 16.26
C ARG A 223 5.90 21.04 16.58
N ALA A 224 5.92 19.71 16.77
CA ALA A 224 4.70 18.96 17.12
C ALA A 224 4.11 19.51 18.45
N PRO A 225 2.79 19.78 18.51
CA PRO A 225 2.18 20.36 19.70
C PRO A 225 2.20 19.39 20.88
N ALA A 226 2.09 19.93 22.10
CA ALA A 226 1.96 19.11 23.30
C ALA A 226 0.54 18.55 23.46
N GLY A 227 0.43 17.43 24.18
CA GLY A 227 -0.84 16.75 24.42
C GLY A 227 -1.20 15.74 23.33
N PRO A 228 -2.42 15.18 23.39
CA PRO A 228 -2.85 14.15 22.45
C PRO A 228 -2.91 14.69 21.01
N LEU A 229 -2.41 13.91 20.05
CA LEU A 229 -2.33 14.30 18.65
C LEU A 229 -3.26 13.43 17.79
N ARG A 230 -4.02 14.10 16.93
CA ARG A 230 -4.78 13.47 15.84
C ARG A 230 -4.00 13.59 14.55
N LEU A 231 -4.17 12.62 13.66
CA LEU A 231 -3.48 12.52 12.38
C LEU A 231 -4.47 12.50 11.22
N ARG A 232 -4.12 13.15 10.12
CA ARG A 232 -4.75 12.95 8.81
C ARG A 232 -3.68 12.78 7.73
N LEU A 233 -4.01 12.08 6.66
CA LEU A 233 -3.08 11.76 5.60
C LEU A 233 -3.79 11.70 4.25
N VAL A 234 -3.02 11.89 3.18
CA VAL A 234 -3.50 11.68 1.80
C VAL A 234 -3.00 10.32 1.32
N VAL A 235 -3.94 9.43 1.01
CA VAL A 235 -3.68 8.18 0.29
C VAL A 235 -3.92 8.39 -1.20
N THR A 236 -2.99 7.94 -2.03
CA THR A 236 -3.16 7.88 -3.49
C THR A 236 -3.24 6.44 -3.98
N ALA A 237 -4.13 6.18 -4.93
CA ALA A 237 -4.31 4.88 -5.58
C ALA A 237 -4.50 5.09 -7.09
N GLY A 238 -3.40 5.16 -7.84
CA GLY A 238 -3.44 5.55 -9.26
C GLY A 238 -3.61 7.06 -9.43
N PHE A 239 -4.62 7.49 -10.20
CA PHE A 239 -4.87 8.91 -10.47
C PHE A 239 -5.86 9.48 -9.44
N GLY A 240 -5.33 10.02 -8.33
CA GLY A 240 -6.13 10.72 -7.32
C GLY A 240 -5.58 10.58 -5.91
N GLY A 241 -5.96 11.53 -5.05
CA GLY A 241 -5.63 11.52 -3.62
C GLY A 241 -6.89 11.68 -2.78
N LYS A 242 -6.97 10.92 -1.69
CA LYS A 242 -8.08 10.94 -0.72
C LYS A 242 -7.54 11.25 0.66
N TRP A 243 -8.14 12.22 1.33
CA TRP A 243 -7.87 12.47 2.74
C TRP A 243 -8.51 11.40 3.61
N LEU A 244 -7.71 10.82 4.50
CA LEU A 244 -8.14 9.97 5.59
C LEU A 244 -7.77 10.67 6.90
N GLN A 245 -8.71 10.75 7.83
CA GLN A 245 -8.51 11.40 9.12
C GLN A 245 -8.89 10.42 10.22
N ALA A 246 -8.00 10.23 11.18
CA ALA A 246 -8.28 9.42 12.37
C ALA A 246 -9.39 10.08 13.20
N GLN A 247 -10.34 9.26 13.65
CA GLN A 247 -11.51 9.70 14.42
C GLN A 247 -11.08 10.14 15.81
N GLU A 248 -10.14 9.40 16.42
CA GLU A 248 -9.62 9.66 17.76
C GLU A 248 -8.21 10.23 17.75
N ALA A 249 -7.70 10.59 18.93
CA ALA A 249 -6.28 10.89 19.09
C ALA A 249 -5.47 9.61 18.85
N VAL A 250 -4.52 9.67 17.91
CA VAL A 250 -3.66 8.53 17.55
C VAL A 250 -2.47 8.44 18.49
N LEU A 251 -1.85 9.59 18.80
CA LEU A 251 -0.74 9.66 19.75
C LEU A 251 -1.26 10.22 21.09
N PRO A 252 -1.12 9.49 22.22
CA PRO A 252 -1.48 10.01 23.52
C PRO A 252 -0.52 11.13 23.96
N ALA A 253 -0.87 11.90 24.99
CA ALA A 253 -0.03 13.03 25.44
C ALA A 253 1.41 12.62 25.81
N ASP A 254 1.58 11.40 26.33
CA ASP A 254 2.83 10.81 26.78
C ASP A 254 3.42 9.81 25.77
N TRP A 255 3.14 9.98 24.47
CA TRP A 255 3.70 9.14 23.42
C TRP A 255 5.22 9.01 23.57
N ARG A 256 5.76 7.82 23.26
CA ARG A 256 7.17 7.49 23.48
C ARG A 256 7.84 7.03 22.20
N PRO A 257 9.14 7.32 22.02
CA PRO A 257 9.94 6.72 20.96
C PRO A 257 9.88 5.18 21.01
N GLY A 258 9.95 4.55 19.83
CA GLY A 258 9.88 3.10 19.65
C GLY A 258 8.47 2.51 19.67
N GLN A 259 7.48 3.22 20.25
CA GLN A 259 6.10 2.74 20.39
C GLN A 259 5.29 2.84 19.09
N ALA A 260 4.31 1.95 18.96
CA ALA A 260 3.40 1.87 17.84
C ALA A 260 1.95 2.11 18.29
N TYR A 261 1.21 2.90 17.52
CA TYR A 261 -0.16 3.32 17.83
C TYR A 261 -1.09 3.03 16.65
N ASP A 262 -2.23 2.43 16.93
CA ASP A 262 -3.27 2.16 15.92
C ASP A 262 -3.96 3.47 15.53
N THR A 263 -4.10 3.71 14.22
CA THR A 263 -4.72 4.96 13.73
C THR A 263 -6.24 4.89 13.62
N GLY A 264 -6.84 3.70 13.71
CA GLY A 264 -8.24 3.44 13.37
C GLY A 264 -8.53 3.47 11.86
N LEU A 265 -7.55 3.83 11.02
CA LEU A 265 -7.73 3.96 9.58
C LEU A 265 -7.51 2.62 8.88
N ARG A 266 -8.52 2.15 8.15
CA ARG A 266 -8.40 1.00 7.25
C ARG A 266 -8.21 1.48 5.82
N VAL A 267 -7.03 1.17 5.24
CA VAL A 267 -6.67 1.55 3.87
C VAL A 267 -6.81 0.35 2.96
N THR A 268 -7.70 0.43 1.98
CA THR A 268 -7.99 -0.68 1.04
C THR A 268 -8.13 -0.20 -0.41
N ASP A 269 -7.85 1.07 -0.68
CA ASP A 269 -8.00 1.67 -2.00
C ASP A 269 -7.11 0.96 -3.04
N VAL A 270 -7.65 0.74 -4.23
CA VAL A 270 -7.00 0.06 -5.36
C VAL A 270 -7.01 1.00 -6.56
N ALA A 271 -5.94 1.01 -7.36
CA ALA A 271 -5.86 1.86 -8.53
C ALA A 271 -6.87 1.42 -9.62
N LEU A 272 -8.06 2.03 -9.65
CA LEU A 272 -9.17 1.67 -10.55
C LEU A 272 -8.87 1.89 -12.05
N ARG A 273 -7.84 2.67 -12.40
CA ARG A 273 -7.52 3.06 -13.79
C ARG A 273 -6.23 2.48 -14.36
N THR A 274 -5.55 1.57 -13.67
CA THR A 274 -4.51 0.74 -14.33
C THR A 274 -5.09 -0.29 -15.30
N CYS A 275 -6.43 -0.33 -15.43
CA CYS A 275 -7.16 -1.34 -16.21
C CYS A 275 -7.97 -0.67 -17.33
N SER A 276 -7.48 0.44 -17.89
CA SER A 276 -8.06 1.03 -19.10
C SER A 276 -7.50 0.32 -20.33
N SER A 277 -8.35 -0.51 -20.95
CA SER A 277 -8.30 -0.96 -22.34
C SER A 277 -6.98 -1.57 -22.80
N SER A 278 -6.91 -2.91 -22.77
CA SER A 278 -5.98 -3.77 -23.52
C SER A 278 -4.50 -3.38 -23.38
N CYS A 279 -3.68 -4.25 -22.80
CA CYS A 279 -2.24 -4.18 -23.06
C CYS A 279 -2.09 -4.27 -24.60
N ARG A 280 -1.93 -3.13 -25.29
CA ARG A 280 -1.88 -3.11 -26.75
C ARG A 280 -0.73 -4.01 -27.13
N THR A 281 -1.07 -5.07 -27.84
CA THR A 281 -0.15 -6.03 -28.42
C THR A 281 0.89 -5.28 -29.25
N HIS A 282 2.13 -5.21 -28.77
CA HIS A 282 3.30 -5.12 -29.65
C HIS A 282 3.54 -6.49 -30.30
N ALA A 283 2.52 -7.00 -30.97
CA ALA A 283 2.56 -8.20 -31.79
C ALA A 283 1.76 -7.85 -33.05
N GLY A 284 2.45 -7.21 -33.99
CA GLY A 284 1.86 -6.62 -35.18
C GLY A 284 2.82 -5.59 -35.76
N ASP A 285 3.97 -6.08 -36.23
CA ASP A 285 4.73 -5.53 -37.35
C ASP A 285 5.87 -6.52 -37.68
N GLU A 286 5.48 -7.72 -38.07
CA GLU A 286 6.26 -8.59 -38.95
C GLU A 286 5.31 -8.98 -40.09
N GLU A 287 4.97 -7.99 -40.94
CA GLU A 287 4.60 -8.17 -42.35
C GLU A 287 4.37 -6.80 -42.99
N LEU A 288 5.44 -6.16 -43.50
CA LEU A 288 5.48 -5.46 -44.81
C LEU A 288 6.83 -4.75 -45.02
N ARG A 289 7.57 -5.27 -46.01
CA ARG A 289 8.87 -4.85 -46.59
C ARG A 289 10.15 -5.35 -45.94
#